data_AF-F0XH78-F1
#
_entry.id   AF-F0XH78-F1
#
_cell.length_a   1.000
_cell.length_b   1.000
_cell.length_c   1.000
_cell.angle_alpha   90.00
_cell.angle_beta   90.00
_cell.angle_gamma   90.00
#
_symmetry.space_group_name_H-M   'P 1'
#
loop_
_entity.id
_entity.type
_entity.pdbx_description
1 polymer ?
#
loop_
_entity_poly.entity_id
_entity_poly.type
_entity_poly.pdbx_seq_one_letter_code
_entity_poly.pdbx_strand_id
1 'polypeptide(L)'
;MVFDKYISRLETFLGIVRSTIDLGTLWLETNPEGVDTPLDEYFAHVFDWAANPDQWSGFLKDFVESYEAKEGKLPVLNPQLRFKRQAFLDYIPTITVDQQAESVRLLKIYQQWFYSHVIPVDEARPIAGTTPYKSKYTNKTEQLPAALGIVGSKGSDIMLAELISALDTEGAMISNAEVDLR
;
A
#
# COMPACT_ATOMS: atom_id res chain seq x y z
N MET A 1 17.21 15.91 -0.77
CA MET A 1 17.61 14.56 -1.26
C MET A 1 17.20 14.40 -2.73
N VAL A 2 17.48 13.27 -3.40
CA VAL A 2 17.00 13.01 -4.79
C VAL A 2 15.48 13.17 -4.89
N PHE A 3 14.76 12.68 -3.87
CA PHE A 3 13.31 12.81 -3.76
C PHE A 3 12.84 14.28 -3.73
N ASP A 4 13.39 15.13 -2.84
CA ASP A 4 13.01 16.55 -2.79
C ASP A 4 13.24 17.27 -4.12
N LYS A 5 14.35 16.98 -4.80
CA LYS A 5 14.65 17.58 -6.11
C LYS A 5 13.60 17.19 -7.15
N TYR A 6 13.14 15.94 -7.13
CA TYR A 6 12.08 15.46 -8.00
C TYR A 6 10.75 16.16 -7.68
N ILE A 7 10.37 16.23 -6.39
CA ILE A 7 9.13 16.89 -5.97
C ILE A 7 9.13 18.36 -6.34
N SER A 8 10.24 19.09 -6.14
CA SER A 8 10.33 20.50 -6.53
C SER A 8 10.23 20.72 -8.05
N ARG A 9 10.70 19.78 -8.86
CA ARG A 9 10.46 19.82 -10.32
C ARG A 9 8.99 19.59 -10.64
N LEU A 10 8.34 18.62 -9.98
CA LEU A 10 6.92 18.35 -10.16
C LEU A 10 6.06 19.56 -9.76
N GLU A 11 6.39 20.20 -8.64
CA GLU A 11 5.76 21.46 -8.18
C GLU A 11 5.87 22.55 -9.24
N THR A 12 7.07 22.73 -9.81
CA THR A 12 7.32 23.74 -10.85
C THR A 12 6.53 23.41 -12.13
N PHE A 13 6.56 22.15 -12.57
CA PHE A 13 5.88 21.69 -13.77
C PHE A 13 4.36 21.84 -13.68
N LEU A 14 3.78 21.49 -12.53
CA LEU A 14 2.33 21.59 -12.30
C LEU A 14 1.89 22.99 -11.85
N GLY A 15 2.83 23.87 -11.49
CA GLY A 15 2.51 25.18 -10.90
C GLY A 15 1.85 25.08 -9.52
N ILE A 16 2.19 24.05 -8.74
CA ILE A 16 1.59 23.77 -7.42
C ILE A 16 2.62 23.88 -6.29
N VAL A 17 2.12 23.93 -5.06
CA VAL A 17 2.92 23.85 -3.83
C VAL A 17 2.50 22.61 -3.04
N ARG A 18 3.46 21.83 -2.55
CA ARG A 18 3.17 20.65 -1.73
C ARG A 18 2.71 21.02 -0.32
N SER A 19 1.80 20.22 0.21
CA SER A 19 1.53 20.13 1.65
C SER A 19 2.09 18.81 2.19
N THR A 20 2.49 18.80 3.46
CA THR A 20 2.93 17.57 4.15
C THR A 20 1.87 17.18 5.16
N ILE A 21 1.50 15.90 5.18
CA ILE A 21 0.55 15.33 6.14
C ILE A 21 1.23 14.18 6.89
N ASP A 22 0.99 14.09 8.20
CA ASP A 22 1.29 12.89 8.99
C ASP A 22 0.00 12.10 9.17
N LEU A 23 -0.06 10.89 8.62
CA LEU A 23 -1.29 10.09 8.64
C LEU A 23 -1.65 9.61 10.05
N GLY A 24 -0.67 9.38 10.92
CA GLY A 24 -0.90 8.93 12.29
C GLY A 24 -1.50 10.05 13.14
N THR A 25 -0.93 11.25 13.05
CA THR A 25 -1.48 12.44 13.71
C THR A 25 -2.87 12.78 13.16
N LEU A 26 -3.02 12.83 11.83
CA LEU A 26 -4.31 13.14 11.20
C LEU A 26 -5.39 12.13 11.61
N TRP A 27 -5.05 10.84 11.71
CA TRP A 27 -5.97 9.81 12.18
C TRP A 27 -6.42 10.07 13.64
N LEU A 28 -5.48 10.31 14.55
CA LEU A 28 -5.82 10.58 15.95
C LEU A 28 -6.70 11.83 16.11
N GLU A 29 -6.52 12.84 15.27
CA GLU A 29 -7.32 14.08 15.32
C GLU A 29 -8.70 13.96 14.67
N THR A 30 -8.85 13.12 13.63
CA THR A 30 -10.03 13.15 12.73
C THR A 30 -10.71 11.82 12.52
N ASN A 31 -10.28 10.74 13.18
CA ASN A 31 -10.91 9.44 12.98
C ASN A 31 -12.41 9.51 13.37
N PRO A 32 -13.29 8.94 12.55
CA PRO A 32 -14.74 9.11 12.69
C PRO A 32 -15.32 8.38 13.90
N GLU A 33 -14.57 7.47 14.52
CA GLU A 33 -14.99 6.72 15.69
C GLU A 33 -14.61 7.41 17.01
N GLY A 34 -13.81 8.48 16.97
CA GLY A 34 -13.32 9.18 18.16
C GLY A 34 -12.45 8.30 19.05
N VAL A 35 -11.74 7.33 18.48
CA VAL A 35 -10.84 6.42 19.20
C VAL A 35 -9.44 7.02 19.33
N ASP A 36 -8.78 6.76 20.45
CA ASP A 36 -7.38 7.12 20.67
C ASP A 36 -6.40 6.05 20.14
N THR A 37 -6.92 4.99 19.51
CA THR A 37 -6.12 3.90 18.95
C THR A 37 -5.26 4.40 17.79
N PRO A 38 -3.92 4.26 17.86
CA PRO A 38 -3.03 4.60 16.76
C PRO A 38 -3.37 3.84 15.49
N LEU A 39 -3.11 4.46 14.33
CA LEU A 39 -3.50 3.90 13.03
C LEU A 39 -2.92 2.50 12.76
N ASP A 40 -1.68 2.24 13.17
CA ASP A 40 -1.02 0.93 13.03
C ASP A 40 -1.68 -0.15 13.90
N GLU A 41 -2.09 0.19 15.12
CA GLU A 41 -2.84 -0.71 16.00
C GLU A 41 -4.26 -0.96 15.47
N TYR A 42 -4.93 0.09 14.98
CA TYR A 42 -6.25 0.00 14.37
C TYR A 42 -6.26 -0.94 13.14
N PHE A 43 -5.15 -0.98 12.41
CA PHE A 43 -4.97 -1.82 11.22
C PHE A 43 -4.29 -3.17 11.46
N ALA A 44 -3.83 -3.45 12.68
CA ALA A 44 -2.95 -4.58 12.98
C ALA A 44 -3.50 -5.92 12.49
N HIS A 45 -4.81 -6.11 12.62
CA HIS A 45 -5.51 -7.34 12.24
C HIS A 45 -6.52 -7.20 11.08
N VAL A 46 -6.57 -6.04 10.44
CA VAL A 46 -7.60 -5.80 9.43
C VAL A 46 -7.33 -6.61 8.16
N PHE A 47 -6.06 -6.69 7.73
CA PHE A 47 -5.70 -7.37 6.49
C PHE A 47 -5.86 -8.90 6.58
N ASP A 48 -5.34 -9.50 7.65
CA ASP A 48 -5.42 -10.93 7.91
C ASP A 48 -6.86 -11.38 8.14
N TRP A 49 -7.67 -10.66 8.93
CA TRP A 49 -9.07 -11.05 9.15
C TRP A 49 -9.94 -10.85 7.90
N ALA A 50 -9.71 -9.78 7.12
CA ALA A 50 -10.55 -9.51 5.96
C ALA A 50 -10.21 -10.39 4.76
N ALA A 51 -8.91 -10.58 4.45
CA ALA A 51 -8.48 -11.17 3.19
C ALA A 51 -8.12 -12.66 3.28
N ASN A 52 -7.54 -13.11 4.39
CA ASN A 52 -7.01 -14.47 4.47
C ASN A 52 -8.11 -15.56 4.45
N PRO A 53 -9.23 -15.46 5.19
CA PRO A 53 -10.28 -16.48 5.15
C PRO A 53 -10.79 -16.74 3.72
N ASP A 54 -11.00 -15.67 2.94
CA ASP A 54 -11.47 -15.75 1.56
C ASP A 54 -10.37 -16.30 0.62
N GLN A 55 -9.09 -15.93 0.83
CA GLN A 55 -7.98 -16.50 0.05
C GLN A 55 -7.81 -18.02 0.25
N TRP A 56 -8.07 -18.51 1.47
CA TRP A 56 -8.02 -19.93 1.77
C TRP A 56 -9.20 -20.67 1.16
N SER A 57 -10.41 -20.26 1.54
CA SER A 57 -11.65 -20.94 1.19
C SER A 57 -12.01 -20.79 -0.29
N GLY A 58 -11.71 -19.64 -0.90
CA GLY A 58 -12.09 -19.34 -2.27
C GLY A 58 -11.16 -19.89 -3.35
N PHE A 59 -9.94 -20.32 -3.01
CA PHE A 59 -8.97 -20.78 -4.01
C PHE A 59 -7.98 -21.83 -3.50
N LEU A 60 -7.25 -21.52 -2.43
CA LEU A 60 -6.04 -22.29 -2.10
C LEU A 60 -6.36 -23.68 -1.53
N LYS A 61 -7.42 -23.80 -0.74
CA LYS A 61 -7.82 -25.06 -0.11
C LYS A 61 -8.11 -26.14 -1.15
N ASP A 62 -9.05 -25.86 -2.05
CA ASP A 62 -9.49 -26.83 -3.05
C ASP A 62 -8.36 -27.21 -4.03
N PHE A 63 -7.50 -26.25 -4.38
CA PHE A 63 -6.31 -26.53 -5.19
C PHE A 63 -5.36 -27.50 -4.49
N VAL A 64 -5.03 -27.27 -3.22
CA VAL A 64 -4.09 -28.13 -2.47
C VAL A 64 -4.68 -29.54 -2.27
N GLU A 65 -5.95 -29.63 -1.86
CA GLU A 65 -6.63 -30.90 -1.63
C GLU A 65 -6.76 -31.73 -2.92
N SER A 66 -7.17 -31.09 -4.03
CA SER A 66 -7.29 -31.77 -5.32
C SER A 66 -5.94 -32.21 -5.91
N TYR A 67 -4.89 -31.40 -5.74
CA TYR A 67 -3.54 -31.76 -6.18
C TYR A 67 -3.01 -32.96 -5.40
N GLU A 68 -3.14 -32.94 -4.06
CA GLU A 68 -2.66 -34.03 -3.21
C GLU A 68 -3.40 -35.34 -3.49
N ALA A 69 -4.72 -35.29 -3.67
CA ALA A 69 -5.52 -36.45 -4.01
C ALA A 69 -5.10 -37.07 -5.36
N LYS A 70 -4.70 -36.25 -6.33
CA LYS A 70 -4.32 -36.70 -7.68
C LYS A 70 -2.87 -37.19 -7.76
N GLU A 71 -1.94 -36.45 -7.15
CA GLU A 71 -0.50 -36.64 -7.35
C GLU A 71 0.16 -37.40 -6.18
N GLY A 72 -0.59 -37.67 -5.10
CA GLY A 72 -0.09 -38.35 -3.90
C GLY A 72 0.98 -37.57 -3.13
N LYS A 73 1.14 -36.28 -3.45
CA LYS A 73 2.11 -35.37 -2.83
C LYS A 73 1.59 -33.94 -2.87
N LEU A 74 2.16 -33.10 -2.02
CA LEU A 74 1.80 -31.68 -1.95
C LEU A 74 2.35 -30.89 -3.16
N PRO A 75 1.63 -29.83 -3.61
CA PRO A 75 2.13 -28.97 -4.68
C PRO A 75 3.38 -28.21 -4.24
N VAL A 76 4.28 -27.95 -5.18
CA VAL A 76 5.45 -27.10 -4.95
C VAL A 76 5.00 -25.64 -4.93
N LEU A 77 4.77 -25.12 -3.73
CA LEU A 77 4.40 -23.72 -3.51
C LEU A 77 5.65 -22.84 -3.40
N ASN A 78 5.54 -21.55 -3.77
CA ASN A 78 6.58 -20.57 -3.46
C ASN A 78 6.64 -20.33 -1.93
N PRO A 79 7.75 -19.81 -1.37
CA PRO A 79 7.92 -19.66 0.08
C PRO A 79 6.77 -18.90 0.77
N GLN A 80 6.23 -17.86 0.14
CA GLN A 80 5.12 -17.09 0.68
C GLN A 80 3.84 -17.93 0.81
N LEU A 81 3.48 -18.73 -0.22
CA LEU A 81 2.32 -19.60 -0.14
C LEU A 81 2.54 -20.78 0.81
N ARG A 82 3.78 -21.22 1.05
CA ARG A 82 4.08 -22.20 2.11
C ARG A 82 3.85 -21.63 3.49
N PHE A 83 4.37 -20.43 3.77
CA PHE A 83 4.12 -19.72 5.02
C PHE A 83 2.63 -19.50 5.23
N LYS A 84 1.95 -18.96 4.20
CA LYS A 84 0.51 -18.77 4.24
C LYS A 84 -0.22 -20.08 4.46
N ARG A 85 0.14 -21.17 3.78
CA ARG A 85 -0.45 -22.50 4.01
C ARG A 85 -0.28 -22.96 5.45
N GLN A 86 0.91 -22.81 6.03
CA GLN A 86 1.13 -23.16 7.44
C GLN A 86 0.23 -22.31 8.34
N ALA A 87 0.20 -20.99 8.12
CA ALA A 87 -0.73 -20.09 8.81
C ALA A 87 -2.20 -20.45 8.52
N PHE A 88 -2.54 -21.00 7.36
CA PHE A 88 -3.87 -21.45 6.96
C PHE A 88 -4.30 -22.75 7.61
N LEU A 89 -3.35 -23.55 8.09
CA LEU A 89 -3.66 -24.74 8.87
C LEU A 89 -3.77 -24.41 10.35
N ASP A 90 -2.93 -23.50 10.86
CA ASP A 90 -2.79 -23.29 12.30
C ASP A 90 -3.55 -22.07 12.84
N TYR A 91 -3.64 -20.99 12.07
CA TYR A 91 -4.10 -19.67 12.55
C TYR A 91 -5.38 -19.19 11.87
N ILE A 92 -5.44 -19.19 10.53
CA ILE A 92 -6.58 -18.63 9.80
C ILE A 92 -7.90 -19.38 10.05
N PRO A 93 -7.92 -20.72 10.30
CA PRO A 93 -9.15 -21.40 10.74
C PRO A 93 -9.66 -20.94 12.11
N THR A 94 -8.82 -20.27 12.91
CA THR A 94 -9.23 -19.69 14.20
C THR A 94 -9.89 -18.32 14.06
N ILE A 95 -9.79 -17.68 12.88
CA ILE A 95 -10.44 -16.40 12.61
C ILE A 95 -11.95 -16.64 12.54
N THR A 96 -12.70 -15.98 13.41
CA THR A 96 -14.15 -16.15 13.48
C THR A 96 -14.86 -15.29 12.41
N VAL A 97 -16.11 -15.66 12.11
CA VAL A 97 -16.99 -14.86 11.24
C VAL A 97 -17.15 -13.43 11.78
N ASP A 98 -17.22 -13.28 13.10
CA ASP A 98 -17.34 -11.96 13.74
C ASP A 98 -16.06 -11.13 13.58
N GLN A 99 -14.88 -11.74 13.70
CA GLN A 99 -13.59 -11.07 13.44
C GLN A 99 -13.47 -10.62 11.98
N GLN A 100 -13.87 -11.49 11.04
CA GLN A 100 -13.90 -11.13 9.63
C GLN A 100 -14.89 -9.99 9.37
N ALA A 101 -16.11 -10.06 9.90
CA ALA A 101 -17.10 -8.99 9.76
C ALA A 101 -16.61 -7.66 10.34
N GLU A 102 -15.94 -7.70 11.50
CA GLU A 102 -15.36 -6.52 12.13
C GLU A 102 -14.24 -5.93 11.27
N SER A 103 -13.33 -6.75 10.74
CA SER A 103 -12.27 -6.25 9.86
C SER A 103 -12.81 -5.58 8.59
N VAL A 104 -13.89 -6.10 8.01
CA VAL A 104 -14.56 -5.48 6.86
C VAL A 104 -15.20 -4.14 7.26
N ARG A 105 -15.73 -4.02 8.48
CA ARG A 105 -16.26 -2.76 9.02
C ARG A 105 -15.14 -1.73 9.19
N LEU A 106 -14.04 -2.09 9.86
CA LEU A 106 -12.87 -1.23 10.08
C LEU A 106 -12.27 -0.75 8.75
N LEU A 107 -12.16 -1.66 7.77
CA LEU A 107 -11.66 -1.32 6.43
C LEU A 107 -12.55 -0.29 5.72
N LYS A 108 -13.87 -0.40 5.84
CA LYS A 108 -14.83 0.57 5.27
C LYS A 108 -14.72 1.94 5.93
N ILE A 109 -14.58 1.97 7.25
CA ILE A 109 -14.45 3.22 8.01
C ILE A 109 -13.20 3.97 7.57
N TYR A 110 -12.06 3.27 7.53
CA TYR A 110 -10.83 3.87 7.03
C TYR A 110 -10.92 4.29 5.59
N GLN A 111 -11.52 3.47 4.70
CA GLN A 111 -11.68 3.86 3.31
C GLN A 111 -12.46 5.18 3.19
N GLN A 112 -13.54 5.34 3.93
CA GLN A 112 -14.33 6.57 3.95
C GLN A 112 -13.54 7.75 4.54
N TRP A 113 -12.83 7.53 5.65
CA TRP A 113 -11.97 8.55 6.26
C TRP A 113 -10.85 8.99 5.30
N PHE A 114 -10.19 8.04 4.64
CA PHE A 114 -9.11 8.28 3.70
C PHE A 114 -9.59 9.12 2.51
N TYR A 115 -10.75 8.80 1.93
CA TYR A 115 -11.32 9.60 0.84
C TYR A 115 -11.92 10.95 1.27
N SER A 116 -12.15 11.19 2.55
CA SER A 116 -12.65 12.48 3.04
C SER A 116 -11.54 13.40 3.54
N HIS A 117 -10.48 12.86 4.13
CA HIS A 117 -9.43 13.65 4.80
C HIS A 117 -8.08 13.59 4.08
N VAL A 118 -7.80 12.52 3.32
CA VAL A 118 -6.49 12.31 2.67
C VAL A 118 -6.57 12.57 1.17
N ILE A 119 -7.55 11.98 0.47
CA ILE A 119 -7.79 12.19 -0.97
C ILE A 119 -9.26 12.57 -1.22
N PRO A 120 -9.65 13.83 -0.96
CA PRO A 120 -10.98 14.33 -1.30
C PRO A 120 -11.29 14.14 -2.79
N VAL A 121 -12.52 13.73 -3.10
CA VAL A 121 -12.93 13.32 -4.47
C VAL A 121 -12.94 14.48 -5.46
N ASP A 122 -13.05 15.71 -4.95
CA ASP A 122 -13.10 16.97 -5.68
C ASP A 122 -11.73 17.60 -5.96
N GLU A 123 -10.64 17.02 -5.45
CA GLU A 123 -9.29 17.55 -5.65
C GLU A 123 -8.31 16.45 -6.08
N ALA A 124 -7.83 16.55 -7.33
CA ALA A 124 -6.71 15.73 -7.79
C ALA A 124 -5.43 16.14 -7.04
N ARG A 125 -5.13 15.43 -5.94
CA ARG A 125 -3.93 15.64 -5.12
C ARG A 125 -2.96 14.47 -5.29
N PRO A 126 -1.95 14.58 -6.17
CA PRO A 126 -0.86 13.60 -6.26
C PRO A 126 -0.18 13.42 -4.90
N ILE A 127 -0.38 12.26 -4.25
CA ILE A 127 0.33 11.94 -3.00
C ILE A 127 1.67 11.30 -3.33
N ALA A 128 2.75 11.86 -2.77
CA ALA A 128 4.11 11.36 -2.87
C ALA A 128 4.60 10.79 -1.53
N GLY A 129 5.02 9.53 -1.46
CA GLY A 129 5.47 8.86 -0.24
C GLY A 129 6.93 8.40 -0.27
N THR A 130 7.57 8.35 0.91
CA THR A 130 8.84 7.63 1.11
C THR A 130 8.78 6.81 2.39
N THR A 131 9.44 5.66 2.42
CA THR A 131 9.50 4.80 3.61
C THR A 131 10.93 4.75 4.14
N PRO A 132 11.17 5.19 5.40
CA PRO A 132 12.46 5.00 6.05
C PRO A 132 12.68 3.52 6.36
N TYR A 133 13.91 3.05 6.16
CA TYR A 133 14.34 1.71 6.52
C TYR A 133 15.70 1.75 7.20
N LYS A 134 15.94 0.82 8.12
CA LYS A 134 17.26 0.66 8.73
C LYS A 134 18.13 -0.21 7.81
N SER A 135 19.14 0.39 7.19
CA SER A 135 20.05 -0.33 6.28
C SER A 135 20.89 -1.34 7.04
N LYS A 136 20.91 -2.59 6.55
CA LYS A 136 21.71 -3.67 7.14
C LYS A 136 23.21 -3.48 6.90
N TYR A 137 23.59 -2.71 5.89
CA TYR A 137 24.99 -2.51 5.50
C TYR A 137 25.62 -1.30 6.18
N THR A 138 24.89 -0.19 6.27
CA THR A 138 25.40 1.06 6.86
C THR A 138 24.95 1.26 8.29
N ASN A 139 23.97 0.48 8.76
CA ASN A 139 23.32 0.60 10.07
C ASN A 139 22.68 1.97 10.36
N LYS A 140 22.47 2.78 9.30
CA LYS A 140 21.78 4.06 9.36
C LYS A 140 20.33 3.90 8.92
N THR A 141 19.46 4.78 9.41
CA THR A 141 18.13 4.97 8.82
C THR A 141 18.31 5.68 7.48
N GLU A 142 17.95 4.98 6.41
CA GLU A 142 18.03 5.43 5.03
C GLU A 142 16.64 5.40 4.42
N GLN A 143 16.43 6.11 3.30
CA GLN A 143 15.17 6.02 2.55
C GLN A 143 15.30 4.94 1.48
N LEU A 144 14.27 4.12 1.28
CA LEU A 144 14.26 3.13 0.19
C LEU A 144 14.49 3.84 -1.17
N PRO A 145 15.07 3.15 -2.18
CA PRO A 145 15.16 3.69 -3.55
C PRO A 145 13.80 4.27 -3.94
N ALA A 146 13.79 5.56 -4.31
CA ALA A 146 12.59 6.37 -4.34
C ALA A 146 11.59 5.88 -5.40
N ALA A 147 10.68 4.99 -5.02
CA ALA A 147 9.45 4.76 -5.75
C ALA A 147 8.48 5.88 -5.38
N LEU A 148 8.21 6.78 -6.32
CA LEU A 148 7.13 7.73 -6.18
C LEU A 148 5.82 7.06 -6.59
N GLY A 149 4.95 6.77 -5.63
CA GLY A 149 3.54 6.56 -5.93
C GLY A 149 2.90 7.90 -6.25
N ILE A 150 1.99 7.93 -7.23
CA ILE A 150 1.05 9.04 -7.41
C ILE A 150 -0.34 8.42 -7.32
N VAL A 151 -1.15 8.92 -6.39
CA VAL A 151 -2.50 8.41 -6.15
C VAL A 151 -3.50 9.52 -6.46
N GLY A 152 -4.55 9.19 -7.21
CA GLY A 152 -5.70 10.05 -7.47
C GLY A 152 -6.97 9.50 -6.80
N SER A 153 -8.01 10.31 -6.73
CA SER A 153 -9.33 9.87 -6.27
C SER A 153 -9.93 8.84 -7.23
N LYS A 154 -10.95 8.10 -6.78
CA LYS A 154 -11.63 7.10 -7.62
C LYS A 154 -12.13 7.74 -8.93
N GLY A 155 -11.75 7.15 -10.07
CA GLY A 155 -12.12 7.64 -11.41
C GLY A 155 -11.11 8.62 -12.02
N SER A 156 -9.98 8.89 -11.34
CA SER A 156 -8.93 9.78 -11.83
C SER A 156 -7.94 9.10 -12.81
N ASP A 157 -8.25 7.90 -13.31
CA ASP A 157 -7.33 7.10 -14.13
C ASP A 157 -6.84 7.84 -15.39
N ILE A 158 -7.72 8.56 -16.08
CA ILE A 158 -7.38 9.37 -17.26
C ILE A 158 -6.46 10.52 -16.89
N MET A 159 -6.77 11.26 -15.81
CA MET A 159 -5.94 12.36 -15.33
C MET A 159 -4.53 11.88 -14.97
N LEU A 160 -4.41 10.72 -14.32
CA LEU A 160 -3.11 10.12 -14.01
C LEU A 160 -2.35 9.71 -15.28
N ALA A 161 -3.03 9.12 -16.27
CA ALA A 161 -2.40 8.76 -17.54
C ALA A 161 -1.91 9.99 -18.31
N GLU A 162 -2.70 11.05 -18.35
CA GLU A 162 -2.34 12.33 -18.97
C GLU A 162 -1.15 12.99 -18.24
N LEU A 163 -1.14 12.97 -16.91
CA LEU A 163 -0.01 13.46 -16.11
C LEU A 163 1.29 12.73 -16.47
N ILE A 164 1.26 11.39 -16.52
CA ILE A 164 2.44 10.60 -16.90
C ILE A 164 2.88 10.90 -18.34
N SER A 165 1.93 11.02 -19.27
CA SER A 165 2.21 11.38 -20.66
C SER A 165 2.87 12.76 -20.77
N ALA A 166 2.41 13.74 -19.98
CA ALA A 166 2.95 15.08 -19.99
C ALA A 166 4.37 15.13 -19.39
N LEU A 167 4.61 14.38 -18.30
CA LEU A 167 5.94 14.26 -17.69
C LEU A 167 6.98 13.63 -18.62
N ASP A 168 6.57 12.68 -19.46
CA ASP A 168 7.44 12.05 -20.47
C ASP A 168 7.73 12.99 -21.65
N THR A 169 6.69 13.64 -22.16
CA THR A 169 6.78 14.51 -23.35
C THR A 169 7.65 15.75 -23.11
N GLU A 170 7.58 16.35 -21.92
CA GLU A 170 8.38 17.55 -21.60
C GLU A 170 9.81 17.24 -21.14
N GLY A 171 10.18 15.96 -21.01
CA GLY A 171 11.49 15.57 -20.46
C GLY A 171 11.76 16.10 -19.06
N ALA A 172 10.73 16.61 -18.37
CA ALA A 172 10.83 17.36 -17.11
C ALA A 172 11.45 16.52 -15.98
N MET A 173 11.38 15.20 -16.10
CA MET A 173 11.81 14.24 -15.09
C MET A 173 13.08 13.46 -15.43
N ILE A 174 13.65 13.63 -16.62
CA ILE A 174 14.90 12.94 -16.97
C ILE A 174 16.08 13.72 -16.37
N SER A 175 16.73 13.15 -15.37
CA SER A 175 18.11 13.52 -15.07
C SER A 175 19.01 12.84 -16.09
N ASN A 176 19.78 13.61 -16.86
CA ASN A 176 20.99 13.10 -17.49
C ASN A 176 21.93 12.68 -16.36
N ALA A 177 21.76 11.45 -15.86
CA ALA A 177 22.81 10.77 -15.17
C ALA A 177 23.83 10.44 -16.25
N GLU A 178 24.85 11.29 -16.39
CA GLU A 178 26.09 10.87 -17.02
C GLU A 178 26.54 9.59 -16.32
N VAL A 179 26.37 8.49 -17.04
CA VAL A 179 27.00 7.22 -16.74
C VAL A 179 28.48 7.43 -17.04
N ASP A 180 29.20 7.99 -16.07
CA ASP A 180 30.66 8.07 -16.09
C ASP A 180 31.20 6.65 -15.85
N LEU A 181 31.30 5.89 -16.94
CA LEU A 181 32.05 4.65 -16.99
C LEU A 181 33.53 5.01 -17.11
N ARG A 182 34.21 5.06 -15.96
CA ARG A 182 35.66 4.91 -15.86
C ARG A 182 36.00 3.70 -15.02
#